data_AF-A0A8T0MCU1-F1
#
_entry.id   AF-A0A8T0MCU1-F1
#
_cell.length_a   1.000
_cell.length_b   1.000
_cell.length_c   1.000
_cell.angle_alpha   90.00
_cell.angle_beta   90.00
_cell.angle_gamma   90.00
#
_symmetry.space_group_name_H-M   'P 1'
#
loop_
_entity.id
_entity.type
_entity.pdbx_description
1 polymer ?
#
loop_
_entity_poly.entity_id
_entity_poly.type
_entity_poly.pdbx_seq_one_letter_code
_entity_poly.pdbx_strand_id
1 'polypeptide(L)'
;MTKLFNHTFGASSEDAIIDMEISEKISLLQQFVKPHHLDIPKVLHNEASWLLAVKELQKINSFKAPRVKLLCIISCCQVINNLLLNISMSNDRTLSGADEFLPILIYITIKANPPQLHSNLKFVQLFRRETKLVSEVEYYLTNLISAKMFLIDVNARSLSMEESEFQKYMESATLATKISVASPSSSQGLPTYYMGT
;
A
#
# COMPACT_ATOMS: atom_id res chain seq x y z
N MET A 1 -23.08 9.94 -4.55
CA MET A 1 -21.81 9.94 -3.80
C MET A 1 -20.85 11.07 -4.19
N THR A 2 -20.69 11.44 -5.47
CA THR A 2 -19.73 12.49 -5.86
C THR A 2 -20.00 13.86 -5.22
N LYS A 3 -21.28 14.26 -5.05
CA LYS A 3 -21.68 15.53 -4.42
C LYS A 3 -21.42 15.59 -2.91
N LEU A 4 -21.43 14.44 -2.22
CA LEU A 4 -21.23 14.35 -0.76
C LEU A 4 -19.79 14.00 -0.37
N PHE A 5 -18.94 13.68 -1.35
CA PHE A 5 -17.57 13.21 -1.12
C PHE A 5 -16.78 14.14 -0.20
N ASN A 6 -16.80 15.45 -0.48
CA ASN A 6 -16.05 16.45 0.29
C ASN A 6 -16.51 16.57 1.76
N HIS A 7 -17.72 16.09 2.10
CA HIS A 7 -18.26 16.12 3.45
C HIS A 7 -18.15 14.78 4.19
N THR A 8 -17.74 13.72 3.49
CA THR A 8 -17.83 12.34 4.01
C THR A 8 -16.52 11.57 3.93
N PHE A 9 -15.60 11.95 3.04
CA PHE A 9 -14.29 11.34 2.89
C PHE A 9 -13.24 12.07 3.73
N GLY A 10 -12.61 11.39 4.68
CA GLY A 10 -11.63 11.99 5.60
C GLY A 10 -12.18 13.19 6.37
N ALA A 11 -13.46 13.10 6.75
CA ALA A 11 -14.24 14.25 7.24
C ALA A 11 -13.88 14.66 8.67
N SER A 12 -13.24 13.79 9.45
CA SER A 12 -12.86 14.06 10.84
C SER A 12 -11.35 14.24 10.99
N SER A 13 -10.95 15.00 12.02
CA SER A 13 -9.55 15.18 12.40
C SER A 13 -8.85 13.86 12.69
N GLU A 14 -9.57 12.92 13.30
CA GLU A 14 -9.06 11.61 13.68
C GLU A 14 -8.72 10.78 12.44
N ASP A 15 -9.57 10.81 11.39
CA ASP A 15 -9.27 10.12 10.14
C ASP A 15 -7.99 10.68 9.48
N ALA A 16 -7.79 12.00 9.52
CA ALA A 16 -6.61 12.64 8.96
C ALA A 16 -5.33 12.30 9.75
N ILE A 17 -5.40 12.21 11.08
CA ILE A 17 -4.28 11.78 11.94
C ILE A 17 -3.90 10.33 11.61
N ILE A 18 -4.88 9.42 11.58
CA ILE A 18 -4.63 8.00 11.28
C ILE A 18 -4.03 7.83 9.87
N ASP A 19 -4.54 8.56 8.88
CA ASP A 19 -3.99 8.53 7.52
C ASP A 19 -2.53 9.00 7.47
N MET A 20 -2.19 10.06 8.23
CA MET A 20 -0.84 10.58 8.34
C MET A 20 0.11 9.57 8.99
N GLU A 21 -0.26 9.05 10.16
CA GLU A 21 0.54 8.07 10.92
C GLU A 21 0.82 6.81 10.10
N ILE A 22 -0.19 6.26 9.42
CA ILE A 22 -0.03 5.08 8.57
C ILE A 22 0.87 5.40 7.36
N SER A 23 0.66 6.53 6.70
CA SER A 23 1.47 6.93 5.54
C SER A 23 2.94 7.12 5.90
N GLU A 24 3.22 7.76 7.04
CA GLU A 24 4.58 7.93 7.57
C GLU A 24 5.20 6.58 7.92
N LYS A 25 4.48 5.73 8.66
CA LYS A 25 4.95 4.40 9.03
C LYS A 25 5.29 3.57 7.80
N ILE A 26 4.40 3.53 6.80
CA ILE A 26 4.65 2.82 5.53
C ILE A 26 5.89 3.38 4.82
N SER A 27 6.07 4.71 4.78
CA SER A 27 7.22 5.33 4.12
C SER A 27 8.57 4.89 4.71
N LEU A 28 8.62 4.62 6.02
CA LEU A 28 9.80 4.07 6.69
C LEU A 28 10.00 2.59 6.33
N LEU A 29 8.93 1.79 6.47
CA LEU A 29 8.94 0.36 6.15
C LEU A 29 9.34 0.09 4.69
N GLN A 30 8.92 0.93 3.76
CA GLN A 30 9.22 0.81 2.33
C GLN A 30 10.73 0.70 2.05
N GLN A 31 11.56 1.35 2.86
CA GLN A 31 13.00 1.46 2.66
C GLN A 31 13.74 0.14 2.93
N PHE A 32 13.27 -0.66 3.89
CA PHE A 32 13.98 -1.86 4.33
C PHE A 32 13.17 -3.15 4.23
N VAL A 33 11.83 -3.11 4.28
CA VAL A 33 11.01 -4.33 4.20
C VAL A 33 11.19 -5.01 2.85
N LYS A 34 11.37 -6.34 2.93
CA LYS A 34 11.67 -7.28 1.85
C LYS A 34 10.70 -8.45 1.97
N PRO A 35 10.46 -9.23 0.90
CA PRO A 35 9.45 -10.29 0.93
C PRO A 35 9.66 -11.34 2.03
N HIS A 36 10.91 -11.70 2.32
CA HIS A 36 11.23 -12.69 3.36
C HIS A 36 10.92 -12.23 4.79
N HIS A 37 10.79 -10.92 5.05
CA HIS A 37 10.35 -10.41 6.35
C HIS A 37 8.85 -10.65 6.59
N LEU A 38 8.10 -11.00 5.55
CA LEU A 38 6.68 -11.35 5.62
C LEU A 38 6.49 -12.83 5.24
N ASP A 39 7.55 -13.65 5.38
CA ASP A 39 7.54 -15.07 5.08
C ASP A 39 7.13 -15.42 3.62
N ILE A 40 7.25 -14.47 2.68
CA ILE A 40 6.88 -14.69 1.27
C ILE A 40 7.93 -15.59 0.58
N PRO A 41 7.57 -16.82 0.17
CA PRO A 41 8.51 -17.74 -0.46
C PRO A 41 9.05 -17.19 -1.78
N LYS A 42 10.33 -17.47 -2.09
CA LYS A 42 10.99 -17.01 -3.33
C LYS A 42 10.27 -17.41 -4.62
N VAL A 43 9.55 -18.54 -4.61
CA VAL A 43 8.76 -18.99 -5.77
C VAL A 43 7.65 -18.00 -6.14
N LEU A 44 7.17 -17.20 -5.18
CA LEU A 44 6.14 -16.19 -5.38
C LEU A 44 6.69 -14.82 -5.81
N HIS A 45 8.01 -14.68 -5.94
CA HIS A 45 8.63 -13.39 -6.25
C HIS A 45 8.45 -13.09 -7.74
N ASN A 46 7.52 -12.19 -8.05
CA ASN A 46 7.27 -11.73 -9.41
C ASN A 46 7.13 -10.21 -9.41
N GLU A 47 8.26 -9.52 -9.65
CA GLU A 47 8.35 -8.06 -9.62
C GLU A 47 7.40 -7.40 -10.62
N ALA A 48 7.20 -7.99 -11.80
CA ALA A 48 6.29 -7.44 -12.81
C ALA A 48 4.83 -7.47 -12.34
N SER A 49 4.35 -8.62 -11.83
CA SER A 49 3.00 -8.75 -11.28
C SER A 49 2.81 -7.88 -10.05
N TRP A 50 3.77 -7.84 -9.13
CA TRP A 50 3.68 -6.99 -7.95
C TRP A 50 3.66 -5.50 -8.31
N LEU A 51 4.45 -5.06 -9.30
CA LEU A 51 4.40 -3.69 -9.79
C LEU A 51 3.04 -3.34 -10.40
N LEU A 52 2.40 -4.26 -11.11
CA LEU A 52 1.04 -4.06 -11.62
C LEU A 52 0.04 -3.90 -10.48
N ALA A 53 0.09 -4.77 -9.47
CA ALA A 53 -0.80 -4.69 -8.31
C ALA A 53 -0.61 -3.38 -7.52
N VAL A 54 0.65 -2.97 -7.30
CA VAL A 54 1.00 -1.67 -6.71
C VAL A 54 0.35 -0.51 -7.47
N LYS A 55 0.47 -0.50 -8.80
CA LYS A 55 -0.11 0.55 -9.65
C LYS A 55 -1.63 0.57 -9.58
N GLU A 56 -2.31 -0.58 -9.49
CA GLU A 56 -3.77 -0.62 -9.33
C GLU A 56 -4.19 0.02 -8.00
N LEU A 57 -3.51 -0.29 -6.90
CA LEU A 57 -3.85 0.24 -5.59
C LEU A 57 -3.61 1.76 -5.48
N GLN A 58 -2.54 2.27 -6.13
CA GLN A 58 -2.22 3.70 -6.15
C GLN A 58 -3.28 4.58 -6.84
N LYS A 59 -4.12 4.01 -7.72
CA LYS A 59 -5.20 4.75 -8.41
C LYS A 59 -6.37 5.11 -7.49
N ILE A 60 -6.43 4.57 -6.27
CA ILE A 60 -7.63 4.68 -5.42
C ILE A 60 -8.04 6.14 -5.13
N ASN A 61 -7.09 7.08 -5.04
CA ASN A 61 -7.39 8.50 -4.82
C ASN A 61 -7.79 9.26 -6.08
N SER A 62 -7.58 8.70 -7.28
CA SER A 62 -8.04 9.29 -8.54
C SER A 62 -9.56 9.24 -8.71
N PHE A 63 -10.27 8.51 -7.85
CA PHE A 63 -11.71 8.30 -7.96
C PHE A 63 -12.46 8.73 -6.71
N LYS A 64 -13.62 9.37 -6.89
CA LYS A 64 -14.52 9.78 -5.78
C LYS A 64 -15.61 8.76 -5.46
N ALA A 65 -15.95 7.89 -6.42
CA ALA A 65 -17.04 6.94 -6.25
C ALA A 65 -16.58 5.71 -5.45
N PRO A 66 -17.29 5.28 -4.38
CA PRO A 66 -16.92 4.09 -3.59
C PRO A 66 -16.78 2.84 -4.44
N ARG A 67 -17.63 2.69 -5.47
CA ARG A 67 -17.55 1.59 -6.44
C ARG A 67 -16.19 1.54 -7.13
N VAL A 68 -15.69 2.67 -7.60
CA VAL A 68 -14.47 2.72 -8.43
C VAL A 68 -13.23 2.59 -7.56
N LYS A 69 -13.27 3.15 -6.33
CA LYS A 69 -12.25 2.87 -5.30
C LYS A 69 -12.15 1.37 -5.00
N LEU A 70 -13.29 0.70 -4.82
CA LEU A 70 -13.34 -0.75 -4.61
C LEU A 70 -12.81 -1.55 -5.82
N LEU A 71 -13.05 -1.08 -7.05
CA LEU A 71 -12.46 -1.73 -8.23
C LEU A 71 -10.93 -1.68 -8.22
N CYS A 72 -10.31 -0.60 -7.72
CA CYS A 72 -8.85 -0.55 -7.58
C CYS A 72 -8.33 -1.65 -6.63
N ILE A 73 -9.04 -1.88 -5.52
CA ILE A 73 -8.74 -2.94 -4.55
C ILE A 73 -8.88 -4.32 -5.22
N ILE A 74 -10.02 -4.56 -5.89
CA ILE A 74 -10.28 -5.83 -6.59
C ILE A 74 -9.21 -6.09 -7.66
N SER A 75 -8.88 -5.10 -8.49
CA SER A 75 -7.86 -5.25 -9.54
C SER A 75 -6.48 -5.56 -8.97
N CYS A 76 -6.09 -4.92 -7.86
CA CYS A 76 -4.87 -5.27 -7.12
C CYS A 76 -4.89 -6.74 -6.66
N CYS A 77 -5.97 -7.17 -5.98
CA CYS A 77 -6.09 -8.54 -5.45
C CYS A 77 -6.17 -9.61 -6.56
N GLN A 78 -6.80 -9.31 -7.69
CA GLN A 78 -6.86 -10.20 -8.85
C GLN A 78 -5.47 -10.43 -9.46
N VAL A 79 -4.61 -9.41 -9.52
CA VAL A 79 -3.23 -9.58 -9.98
C VAL A 79 -2.46 -10.54 -9.07
N ILE A 80 -2.65 -10.43 -7.74
CA ILE A 80 -2.05 -11.34 -6.76
C ILE A 80 -2.57 -12.77 -6.96
N ASN A 81 -3.89 -12.96 -7.05
CA ASN A 81 -4.47 -14.29 -7.21
C ASN A 81 -4.07 -14.94 -8.53
N ASN A 82 -4.01 -14.19 -9.63
CA ASN A 82 -3.55 -14.71 -10.91
C ASN A 82 -2.09 -15.20 -10.83
N LEU A 83 -1.23 -14.47 -10.09
CA LEU A 83 0.14 -14.91 -9.82
C LEU A 83 0.15 -16.23 -9.04
N LEU A 84 -0.61 -16.33 -7.95
CA LEU A 84 -0.72 -17.54 -7.14
C LEU A 84 -1.21 -18.73 -7.97
N LEU A 85 -2.28 -18.54 -8.74
CA LEU A 85 -2.85 -19.57 -9.62
C LEU A 85 -1.84 -20.06 -10.68
N ASN A 86 -1.13 -19.14 -11.34
CA ASN A 86 -0.13 -19.51 -12.34
C ASN A 86 0.99 -20.37 -11.74
N ILE A 87 1.42 -20.04 -10.51
CA ILE A 87 2.47 -20.76 -9.82
C ILE A 87 1.98 -22.14 -9.38
N SER A 88 0.78 -22.24 -8.81
CA SER A 88 0.16 -23.51 -8.41
C SER A 88 -0.09 -24.45 -9.60
N MET A 89 -0.35 -23.90 -10.79
CA MET A 89 -0.47 -24.70 -12.02
C MET A 89 0.87 -25.16 -12.57
N SER A 90 1.96 -24.40 -12.33
CA SER A 90 3.30 -24.72 -12.82
C SER A 90 4.14 -25.59 -11.88
N ASN A 91 3.82 -25.61 -10.59
CA ASN A 91 4.57 -26.32 -9.55
C ASN A 91 3.67 -27.34 -8.86
N ASP A 92 4.19 -28.54 -8.64
CA ASP A 92 3.51 -29.67 -7.97
C ASP A 92 3.36 -29.46 -6.44
N ARG A 93 3.32 -28.20 -5.98
CA ARG A 93 3.27 -27.83 -4.57
C ARG A 93 1.89 -27.31 -4.20
N THR A 94 1.38 -27.83 -3.09
CA THR A 94 0.16 -27.38 -2.42
C THR A 94 0.40 -26.04 -1.70
N LEU A 95 0.53 -24.95 -2.45
CA LEU A 95 0.40 -23.61 -1.86
C LEU A 95 -1.08 -23.40 -1.52
N SER A 96 -1.35 -23.14 -0.24
CA SER A 96 -2.71 -22.96 0.29
C SER A 96 -3.06 -21.49 0.09
N GLY A 97 -3.60 -21.14 -1.08
CA GLY A 97 -3.63 -19.76 -1.61
C GLY A 97 -4.07 -18.63 -0.66
N ALA A 98 -4.80 -18.90 0.43
CA ALA A 98 -5.12 -17.93 1.47
C ALA A 98 -3.91 -17.56 2.36
N ASP A 99 -3.05 -18.52 2.70
CA ASP A 99 -1.87 -18.34 3.56
C ASP A 99 -0.77 -17.55 2.84
N GLU A 100 -0.72 -17.64 1.51
CA GLU A 100 0.22 -16.84 0.71
C GLU A 100 -0.33 -15.48 0.28
N PHE A 101 -1.65 -15.28 0.25
CA PHE A 101 -2.27 -14.05 -0.25
C PHE A 101 -2.02 -12.83 0.64
N LEU A 102 -2.32 -12.94 1.94
CA LEU A 102 -2.27 -11.80 2.86
C LEU A 102 -0.85 -11.22 3.00
N PRO A 103 0.23 -12.03 3.15
CA PRO A 103 1.58 -11.49 3.21
C PRO A 103 1.97 -10.71 1.94
N ILE A 104 1.59 -11.22 0.76
CA ILE A 104 1.82 -10.52 -0.51
C ILE A 104 1.03 -9.21 -0.56
N LEU A 105 -0.23 -9.20 -0.10
CA LEU A 105 -1.05 -7.99 -0.05
C LEU A 105 -0.45 -6.94 0.91
N ILE A 106 0.07 -7.35 2.08
CA ILE A 106 0.77 -6.46 3.00
C ILE A 106 2.01 -5.86 2.31
N TYR A 107 2.82 -6.69 1.67
CA TYR A 107 4.00 -6.23 0.95
C TYR A 107 3.66 -5.23 -0.16
N ILE A 108 2.65 -5.52 -0.98
CA ILE A 108 2.17 -4.61 -2.03
C ILE A 108 1.62 -3.31 -1.44
N THR A 109 0.90 -3.37 -0.32
CA THR A 109 0.38 -2.18 0.36
C THR A 109 1.53 -1.30 0.85
N ILE A 110 2.58 -1.91 1.41
CA ILE A 110 3.82 -1.21 1.77
C ILE A 110 4.40 -0.55 0.52
N LYS A 111 4.65 -1.30 -0.56
CA LYS A 111 5.28 -0.74 -1.78
C LYS A 111 4.40 0.30 -2.51
N ALA A 112 3.09 0.22 -2.37
CA ALA A 112 2.17 1.19 -2.96
C ALA A 112 2.09 2.50 -2.16
N ASN A 113 2.11 2.42 -0.82
CA ASN A 113 1.80 3.52 0.10
C ASN A 113 0.63 4.40 -0.39
N PRO A 114 -0.57 3.81 -0.55
CA PRO A 114 -1.70 4.53 -1.14
C PRO A 114 -2.12 5.71 -0.24
N PRO A 115 -2.24 6.93 -0.79
CA PRO A 115 -2.59 8.11 0.01
C PRO A 115 -3.94 7.95 0.70
N GLN A 116 -4.05 8.39 1.96
CA GLN A 116 -5.30 8.36 2.73
C GLN A 116 -5.92 6.95 2.81
N LEU A 117 -5.09 5.92 3.02
CA LEU A 117 -5.51 4.52 3.03
C LEU A 117 -6.68 4.27 4.00
N HIS A 118 -6.61 4.79 5.23
CA HIS A 118 -7.65 4.58 6.23
C HIS A 118 -8.97 5.23 5.80
N SER A 119 -8.94 6.49 5.36
CA SER A 119 -10.13 7.17 4.85
C SER A 119 -10.74 6.46 3.64
N ASN A 120 -9.92 5.94 2.73
CA ASN A 120 -10.39 5.17 1.58
C ASN A 120 -11.15 3.90 1.98
N LEU A 121 -10.57 3.10 2.88
CA LEU A 121 -11.20 1.86 3.33
C LEU A 121 -12.50 2.15 4.09
N LYS A 122 -12.47 3.08 5.04
CA LYS A 122 -13.65 3.52 5.79
C LYS A 122 -14.76 4.01 4.85
N PHE A 123 -14.40 4.82 3.85
CA PHE A 123 -15.37 5.34 2.89
C PHE A 123 -15.98 4.25 2.01
N VAL A 124 -15.20 3.25 1.57
CA VAL A 124 -15.72 2.11 0.82
C VAL A 124 -16.66 1.29 1.70
N GLN A 125 -16.29 1.00 2.96
CA GLN A 125 -17.13 0.27 3.90
C GLN A 125 -18.48 0.95 4.17
N LEU A 126 -18.47 2.27 4.40
CA LEU A 126 -19.68 3.02 4.76
C LEU A 126 -20.63 3.28 3.58
N PHE A 127 -20.09 3.49 2.37
CA PHE A 127 -20.88 4.01 1.25
C PHE A 127 -21.00 3.05 0.06
N ARG A 128 -20.42 1.85 0.15
CA ARG A 128 -20.74 0.77 -0.78
C ARG A 128 -22.00 0.06 -0.29
N ARG A 129 -22.91 -0.25 -1.22
CA ARG A 129 -24.10 -1.05 -0.90
C ARG A 129 -23.67 -2.42 -0.37
N GLU A 130 -24.13 -2.79 0.82
CA GLU A 130 -23.83 -4.07 1.47
C GLU A 130 -24.14 -5.26 0.56
N THR A 131 -25.24 -5.22 -0.18
CA THR A 131 -25.61 -6.25 -1.19
C THR A 131 -24.61 -6.42 -2.33
N LYS A 132 -23.57 -5.57 -2.42
CA LYS A 132 -22.48 -5.63 -3.40
C LYS A 132 -21.12 -5.89 -2.76
N LEU A 133 -21.06 -6.07 -1.44
CA LEU A 133 -19.89 -6.53 -0.69
C LEU A 133 -20.19 -7.97 -0.25
N VAL A 134 -20.02 -8.92 -1.16
CA VAL A 134 -20.28 -10.34 -0.90
C VAL A 134 -19.16 -11.18 -1.50
N SER A 135 -18.92 -12.36 -0.91
CA SER A 135 -17.95 -13.34 -1.42
C SER A 135 -16.55 -12.74 -1.58
N GLU A 136 -15.91 -12.91 -2.74
CA GLU A 136 -14.52 -12.48 -3.00
C GLU A 136 -14.30 -10.98 -2.79
N VAL A 137 -15.31 -10.16 -3.10
CA VAL A 137 -15.21 -8.70 -2.96
C VAL A 137 -15.10 -8.30 -1.49
N GLU A 138 -15.89 -8.94 -0.63
CA GLU A 138 -15.83 -8.75 0.82
C GLU A 138 -14.52 -9.30 1.38
N TYR A 139 -14.10 -10.49 0.92
CA TYR A 139 -12.82 -11.08 1.30
C TYR A 139 -11.64 -10.16 0.98
N TYR A 140 -11.56 -9.57 -0.21
CA TYR A 140 -10.47 -8.64 -0.57
C TYR A 140 -10.47 -7.37 0.28
N LEU A 141 -11.65 -6.78 0.51
CA LEU A 141 -11.76 -5.60 1.35
C LEU A 141 -11.32 -5.89 2.78
N THR A 142 -11.78 -7.01 3.35
CA THR A 142 -11.40 -7.47 4.70
C THR A 142 -9.90 -7.71 4.80
N ASN A 143 -9.27 -8.38 3.81
CA ASN A 143 -7.82 -8.59 3.82
C ASN A 143 -7.03 -7.29 3.73
N LEU A 144 -7.47 -6.30 2.95
CA LEU A 144 -6.80 -5.01 2.90
C LEU A 144 -6.98 -4.20 4.20
N ILE A 145 -8.12 -4.35 4.87
CA ILE A 145 -8.32 -3.79 6.22
C ILE A 145 -7.39 -4.48 7.23
N SER A 146 -7.26 -5.80 7.18
CA SER A 146 -6.32 -6.55 8.02
C SER A 146 -4.88 -6.14 7.74
N ALA A 147 -4.51 -5.94 6.47
CA ALA A 147 -3.19 -5.43 6.11
C ALA A 147 -2.95 -4.03 6.68
N LYS A 148 -3.93 -3.12 6.61
CA LYS A 148 -3.85 -1.80 7.26
C LYS A 148 -3.64 -1.95 8.77
N MET A 149 -4.42 -2.79 9.44
CA MET A 149 -4.28 -3.02 10.90
C MET A 149 -2.89 -3.56 11.25
N PHE A 150 -2.41 -4.55 10.50
CA PHE A 150 -1.05 -5.07 10.66
C PHE A 150 0.01 -3.96 10.57
N LEU A 151 -0.12 -3.04 9.61
CA LEU A 151 0.83 -1.95 9.41
C LEU A 151 0.84 -0.91 10.53
N ILE A 152 -0.27 -0.74 11.24
CA ILE A 152 -0.35 0.12 12.44
C ILE A 152 0.48 -0.50 13.57
N ASP A 153 0.30 -1.80 13.80
CA ASP A 153 0.87 -2.51 14.96
C ASP A 153 2.22 -3.20 14.68
N VAL A 154 2.77 -3.04 13.46
CA VAL A 154 3.96 -3.77 13.02
C VAL A 154 5.20 -3.44 13.87
N ASN A 155 5.85 -4.50 14.32
CA ASN A 155 7.08 -4.50 15.11
C ASN A 155 8.06 -5.57 14.59
N ALA A 156 9.19 -5.74 15.26
CA ALA A 156 10.25 -6.67 14.84
C ALA A 156 9.75 -8.12 14.71
N ARG A 157 8.94 -8.59 15.67
CA ARG A 157 8.39 -9.96 15.66
C ARG A 157 7.44 -10.19 14.50
N SER A 158 6.63 -9.18 14.18
CA SER A 158 5.72 -9.21 13.02
C SER A 158 6.47 -9.35 11.69
N LEU A 159 7.75 -8.97 11.63
CA LEU A 159 8.59 -8.99 10.44
C LEU A 159 9.68 -10.08 10.48
N SER A 160 9.57 -11.04 11.39
CA SER A 160 10.54 -12.13 11.57
C SER A 160 11.99 -11.63 11.71
N MET A 161 12.19 -10.53 12.44
CA MET A 161 13.50 -9.91 12.67
C MET A 161 13.75 -9.59 14.15
N GLU A 162 15.03 -9.39 14.49
CA GLU A 162 15.46 -9.01 15.83
C GLU A 162 15.08 -7.56 16.15
N GLU A 163 14.75 -7.26 17.41
CA GLU A 163 14.32 -5.93 17.84
C GLU A 163 15.39 -4.86 17.58
N SER A 164 16.65 -5.22 17.82
CA SER A 164 17.80 -4.33 17.58
C SER A 164 17.99 -4.01 16.09
N GLU A 165 17.70 -4.96 15.21
CA GLU A 165 17.78 -4.79 13.77
C GLU A 165 16.63 -3.91 13.26
N PHE A 166 15.40 -4.18 13.71
CA PHE A 166 14.22 -3.36 13.40
C PHE A 166 14.44 -1.90 13.79
N GLN A 167 14.90 -1.64 15.01
CA GLN A 167 15.15 -0.29 15.50
C GLN A 167 16.20 0.43 14.65
N LYS A 168 17.31 -0.27 14.33
CA LYS A 168 18.36 0.28 13.46
C LYS A 168 17.82 0.65 12.07
N TYR A 169 16.98 -0.18 11.47
CA TYR A 169 16.37 0.12 10.17
C TYR A 169 15.40 1.30 10.25
N MET A 170 14.56 1.36 11.28
CA MET A 170 13.61 2.47 11.50
C MET A 170 14.33 3.81 11.70
N GLU A 171 15.42 3.84 12.46
CA GLU A 171 16.26 5.02 12.65
C GLU A 171 16.93 5.45 11.34
N SER A 172 17.53 4.50 10.62
CA SER A 172 18.17 4.75 9.33
C SER A 172 17.17 5.30 8.31
N ALA A 173 15.96 4.73 8.27
CA ALA A 173 14.88 5.16 7.40
C ALA A 173 14.38 6.58 7.75
N THR A 174 14.29 6.89 9.04
CA THR A 174 13.89 8.22 9.53
C THR A 174 14.90 9.29 9.13
N LEU A 175 16.19 8.98 9.24
CA LEU A 175 17.27 9.88 8.82
C LEU A 175 17.23 10.12 7.30
N ALA A 176 17.05 9.07 6.51
CA ALA A 176 16.95 9.17 5.05
C ALA A 176 15.76 10.05 4.62
N THR A 177 14.59 9.89 5.25
CA THR A 177 13.41 10.71 4.95
C THR A 177 13.66 12.19 5.29
N LYS A 178 14.29 12.50 6.44
CA LYS A 178 14.63 13.88 6.82
C LYS A 178 15.57 14.56 5.82
N ILE A 179 16.57 13.84 5.31
CA ILE A 179 17.52 14.36 4.31
C ILE A 179 16.80 14.68 2.99
N SER A 180 15.86 13.82 2.57
CA SER A 180 15.10 14.02 1.33
C SER A 180 14.19 15.26 1.38
N VAL A 181 13.63 15.58 2.55
CA VAL A 181 12.75 16.75 2.74
C VAL A 181 13.56 18.05 2.90
N ALA A 182 14.75 17.98 3.51
CA ALA A 182 15.62 19.14 3.73
C ALA A 182 16.38 19.63 2.48
N SER A 183 16.22 18.96 1.34
CA SER A 183 16.85 19.34 0.06
C SER A 183 15.82 19.95 -0.90
N PRO A 184 15.42 21.23 -0.76
CA PRO A 184 14.70 21.92 -1.81
C PRO A 184 15.67 22.24 -2.95
N SER A 185 15.31 21.77 -4.15
CA SER A 185 15.87 22.10 -5.45
C SER A 185 16.45 23.51 -5.54
N SER A 186 17.78 23.61 -5.45
CA SER A 186 18.54 24.78 -5.89
C SER A 186 18.77 24.65 -7.40
N SER A 187 17.75 24.96 -8.19
CA SER A 187 17.92 25.23 -9.62
C SER A 187 17.40 26.63 -9.92
N GLN A 188 18.14 27.62 -9.43
CA GLN A 188 18.21 28.93 -10.08
C GLN A 188 19.53 29.01 -10.84
N GLY A 189 19.43 29.11 -12.15
CA GLY A 189 20.49 29.54 -13.05
C GLY A 189 19.95 29.51 -14.47
N LEU A 190 19.99 30.54 -15.30
CA LEU A 190 20.39 31.96 -15.20
C LEU A 190 19.68 32.64 -16.41
N PRO A 191 19.33 33.93 -16.37
CA PRO A 191 18.82 34.65 -17.53
C PRO A 191 19.91 34.81 -18.60
N THR A 192 19.62 34.39 -19.82
CA THR A 192 20.46 34.65 -21.00
C THR A 192 20.39 36.13 -21.35
N TYR A 193 21.46 36.86 -21.05
CA TYR A 193 21.73 38.20 -21.57
C TYR A 193 22.53 38.12 -22.88
N TYR A 194 22.11 38.97 -23.82
CA TYR A 194 22.75 39.32 -25.09
C TYR A 194 24.23 39.71 -24.99
N MET A 195 25.03 39.26 -25.96
CA MET A 195 26.01 39.99 -26.81
C MET A 195 26.34 39.04 -27.97
N GLY A 196 26.35 39.35 -29.27
CA GLY A 196 26.64 40.59 -29.97
C GLY A 196 27.92 40.39 -30.79
N THR A 197 27.80 40.04 -32.08
CA THR A 197 28.60 40.51 -33.24
C THR A 197 27.88 40.11 -34.51
#